data_AF-A0A7C4QWP5-F1
#
_entry.id   AF-A0A7C4QWP5-F1
#
_cell.length_a   1.000
_cell.length_b   1.000
_cell.length_c   1.000
_cell.angle_alpha   90.00
_cell.angle_beta   90.00
_cell.angle_gamma   90.00
#
_symmetry.space_group_name_H-M   'P 1'
#
loop_
_entity.id
_entity.type
_entity.pdbx_description
1 polymer ?
#
loop_
_entity_poly.entity_id
_entity_poly.type
_entity_poly.pdbx_seq_one_letter_code
_entity_poly.pdbx_strand_id
1 'polypeptide(L)'
;MALVPVSCGEERHMANVDLKQLKAVFDKAVKAERFSERSLFEQTADLRAWAPVARLDAELQKLLAPAEVEIIHRRMTRAVYFIELVKSDVTSTKYDVRWAPRFPANDPRKTSFEDCCAIHEAVCREFLSLLPKPDFQESLKLVVAWGLSPHEFPLDYSSKESVPVHSLKNIRLLREAGYIRLLKIRQALLDSKLNPDFQLFASILDKVRVKSYLTDRALTGDYKTNREKRWEAHPQSPQFAFRRDCLAVELELIDQLVRFNNFPKGTIRYFQSVGLLGDLSKVARCPVTLDPLDFEVLAQEVTDPTHGKSAYQVGHMNPLKAGESAEFRHTSANISWITEDGNRIQGHLTLKETRELLLRISRNYEALIKDGTIKPL
;
A
#
# COMPACT_ATOMS: atom_id res chain seq x y z
N MET A 1 -3.76 33.95 -27.52
CA MET A 1 -4.82 33.27 -28.28
C MET A 1 -5.95 32.98 -27.31
N ALA A 2 -7.12 33.54 -27.60
CA ALA A 2 -8.29 33.53 -26.71
C ALA A 2 -8.80 32.10 -26.44
N LEU A 3 -9.21 31.86 -25.19
CA LEU A 3 -9.92 30.67 -24.75
C LEU A 3 -11.27 30.60 -25.47
N VAL A 4 -11.47 29.54 -26.25
CA VAL A 4 -12.77 29.20 -26.83
C VAL A 4 -13.59 28.49 -25.76
N PRO A 5 -14.80 28.97 -25.41
CA PRO A 5 -15.64 28.30 -24.43
C PRO A 5 -16.22 27.04 -25.08
N VAL A 6 -15.91 25.88 -24.50
CA VAL A 6 -16.58 24.64 -24.85
C VAL A 6 -18.01 24.74 -24.34
N SER A 7 -18.95 24.82 -25.28
CA SER A 7 -20.39 24.78 -25.04
C SER A 7 -20.74 23.51 -24.26
N CYS A 8 -21.33 23.70 -23.07
CA CYS A 8 -21.98 22.65 -22.29
C CYS A 8 -23.17 22.11 -23.08
N GLY A 9 -22.99 20.94 -23.70
CA GLY A 9 -24.09 20.09 -24.12
C GLY A 9 -24.63 19.35 -22.91
N GLU A 10 -25.81 19.76 -22.45
CA GLU A 10 -26.74 19.09 -21.53
C GLU A 10 -26.17 17.90 -20.72
N GLU A 11 -25.63 18.20 -19.54
CA GLU A 11 -25.36 17.21 -18.52
C GLU A 11 -26.68 16.58 -18.07
N ARG A 12 -26.89 15.31 -18.43
CA ARG A 12 -27.84 14.47 -17.67
C ARG A 12 -27.27 14.28 -16.27
N HIS A 13 -27.63 15.19 -15.37
CA HIS A 13 -27.59 14.96 -13.92
C HIS A 13 -28.31 13.64 -13.58
N MET A 14 -28.06 13.11 -12.38
CA MET A 14 -28.39 11.78 -11.83
C MET A 14 -29.88 11.37 -11.83
N ALA A 15 -30.69 11.81 -12.78
CA ALA A 15 -32.15 11.77 -12.79
C ALA A 15 -32.77 10.36 -12.84
N ASN A 16 -31.99 9.31 -13.17
CA ASN A 16 -32.51 7.95 -13.35
C ASN A 16 -32.01 6.92 -12.32
N VAL A 17 -31.19 7.31 -11.33
CA VAL A 17 -30.72 6.39 -10.27
C VAL A 17 -31.40 6.81 -8.96
N ASP A 18 -32.20 5.92 -8.36
CA ASP A 18 -32.72 6.14 -7.01
C ASP A 18 -31.56 6.01 -6.01
N LEU A 19 -31.01 7.16 -5.63
CA LEU A 19 -29.89 7.24 -4.69
C LEU A 19 -30.21 6.68 -3.32
N LYS A 20 -31.48 6.72 -2.88
CA LYS A 20 -31.86 6.12 -1.60
C LYS A 20 -31.78 4.60 -1.67
N GLN A 21 -32.30 4.02 -2.75
CA GLN A 21 -32.22 2.58 -2.98
C GLN A 21 -30.77 2.12 -3.12
N LEU A 22 -29.96 2.83 -3.91
CA LEU A 22 -28.55 2.51 -4.09
C LEU A 22 -27.77 2.62 -2.78
N LYS A 23 -27.99 3.66 -1.97
CA LYS A 23 -27.38 3.80 -0.64
C LYS A 23 -27.75 2.61 0.26
N ALA A 24 -28.99 2.14 0.22
CA ALA A 24 -29.44 1.00 1.02
C ALA A 24 -28.69 -0.31 0.66
N VAL A 25 -28.27 -0.49 -0.59
CA VAL A 25 -27.43 -1.63 -1.01
C VAL A 25 -26.09 -1.61 -0.27
N PHE A 26 -25.42 -0.46 -0.23
CA PHE A 26 -24.16 -0.27 0.48
C PHE A 26 -24.31 -0.47 1.99
N ASP A 27 -25.34 0.12 2.59
CA ASP A 27 -25.65 -0.02 4.02
C ASP A 27 -25.93 -1.48 4.40
N LYS A 28 -26.55 -2.26 3.51
CA LYS A 28 -26.81 -3.69 3.70
C LYS A 28 -25.53 -4.52 3.58
N ALA A 29 -24.65 -4.19 2.63
CA ALA A 29 -23.43 -4.95 2.35
C ALA A 29 -22.49 -5.04 3.58
N VAL A 30 -22.36 -3.97 4.36
CA VAL A 30 -21.48 -3.94 5.56
C VAL A 30 -22.10 -4.62 6.79
N LYS A 31 -23.41 -4.89 6.75
CA LYS A 31 -24.13 -5.63 7.80
C LYS A 31 -24.05 -7.14 7.61
N ALA A 32 -23.69 -7.62 6.43
CA ALA A 32 -23.49 -9.04 6.17
C ALA A 32 -22.39 -9.62 7.09
N GLU A 33 -22.52 -10.90 7.46
CA GLU A 33 -21.54 -11.61 8.27
C GLU A 33 -20.16 -11.62 7.58
N ARG A 34 -20.16 -11.84 6.25
CA ARG A 34 -18.97 -11.77 5.40
C ARG A 34 -19.19 -10.76 4.29
N PHE A 35 -18.33 -9.75 4.23
CA PHE A 35 -18.34 -8.77 3.14
C PHE A 35 -17.88 -9.46 1.84
N SER A 36 -18.64 -9.27 0.75
CA SER A 36 -18.34 -9.84 -0.56
C SER A 36 -18.47 -8.77 -1.63
N GLU A 37 -17.34 -8.38 -2.23
CA GLU A 37 -17.33 -7.43 -3.33
C GLU A 37 -18.02 -7.97 -4.59
N ARG A 38 -18.00 -9.29 -4.81
CA ARG A 38 -18.69 -9.92 -5.94
C ARG A 38 -20.20 -9.79 -5.78
N SER A 39 -20.70 -10.13 -4.60
CA SER A 39 -22.11 -9.93 -4.25
C SER A 39 -22.52 -8.46 -4.32
N LEU A 40 -21.64 -7.56 -3.89
CA LEU A 40 -21.88 -6.12 -4.01
C LEU A 40 -21.95 -5.69 -5.47
N PHE A 41 -21.03 -6.15 -6.32
CA PHE A 41 -21.05 -5.88 -7.75
C PHE A 41 -22.39 -6.33 -8.35
N GLU A 42 -22.85 -7.54 -8.10
CA GLU A 42 -24.16 -8.00 -8.59
C GLU A 42 -25.33 -7.09 -8.17
N GLN A 43 -25.30 -6.56 -6.94
CA GLN A 43 -26.36 -5.70 -6.38
C GLN A 43 -26.26 -4.22 -6.78
N THR A 44 -25.15 -3.77 -7.36
CA THR A 44 -24.94 -2.38 -7.79
C THR A 44 -25.14 -2.18 -9.30
N ALA A 45 -26.08 -2.92 -9.91
CA ALA A 45 -26.42 -2.77 -11.33
C ALA A 45 -26.84 -1.34 -11.69
N ASP A 46 -27.63 -0.69 -10.82
CA ASP A 46 -28.08 0.70 -11.03
C ASP A 46 -26.92 1.70 -11.05
N LEU A 47 -25.87 1.45 -10.25
CA LEU A 47 -24.65 2.27 -10.29
C LEU A 47 -23.93 2.13 -11.63
N ARG A 48 -23.90 0.92 -12.20
CA ARG A 48 -23.32 0.69 -13.54
C ARG A 48 -24.17 1.22 -14.68
N ALA A 49 -25.48 1.31 -14.48
CA ALA A 49 -26.39 1.94 -15.44
C ALA A 49 -26.26 3.48 -15.46
N TRP A 50 -25.60 4.08 -14.48
CA TRP A 50 -25.33 5.51 -14.46
C TRP A 50 -24.44 5.93 -15.63
N ALA A 51 -24.85 6.94 -16.39
CA ALA A 51 -24.23 7.36 -17.66
C ALA A 51 -22.68 7.41 -17.70
N PRO A 52 -21.96 8.08 -16.77
CA PRO A 52 -20.50 8.08 -16.78
C PRO A 52 -19.90 6.68 -16.54
N VAL A 53 -20.54 5.86 -15.71
CA VAL A 53 -20.10 4.49 -15.39
C VAL A 53 -20.38 3.55 -16.56
N ALA A 54 -21.58 3.62 -17.15
CA ALA A 54 -21.97 2.84 -18.33
C ALA A 54 -21.06 3.16 -19.54
N ARG A 55 -20.71 4.44 -19.73
CA ARG A 55 -19.77 4.85 -20.78
C ARG A 55 -18.38 4.29 -20.51
N LEU A 56 -17.89 4.39 -19.27
CA LEU A 56 -16.60 3.80 -18.89
C LEU A 56 -16.60 2.29 -19.14
N ASP A 57 -17.65 1.59 -18.73
CA ASP A 57 -17.82 0.15 -18.93
C ASP A 57 -17.70 -0.23 -20.40
N ALA A 58 -18.43 0.46 -21.29
CA ALA A 58 -18.39 0.23 -22.72
C ALA A 58 -16.99 0.45 -23.33
N GLU A 59 -16.23 1.44 -22.86
CA GLU A 59 -14.84 1.65 -23.33
C GLU A 59 -13.88 0.59 -22.77
N LEU A 60 -14.05 0.17 -21.51
CA LEU A 60 -13.23 -0.87 -20.89
C LEU A 60 -13.41 -2.23 -21.57
N GLN A 61 -14.65 -2.58 -21.96
CA GLN A 61 -14.95 -3.83 -22.67
C GLN A 61 -14.27 -3.94 -24.04
N LYS A 62 -13.85 -2.83 -24.65
CA LYS A 62 -13.05 -2.84 -25.89
C LYS A 62 -11.59 -3.25 -25.65
N LEU A 63 -11.10 -3.12 -24.42
CA LEU A 63 -9.69 -3.29 -24.07
C LEU A 63 -9.43 -4.57 -23.25
N LEU A 64 -10.39 -4.97 -22.43
CA LEU A 64 -10.23 -5.96 -21.36
C LEU A 64 -11.32 -7.04 -21.45
N ALA A 65 -11.01 -8.22 -20.94
CA ALA A 65 -11.99 -9.30 -20.82
C ALA A 65 -13.08 -8.92 -19.79
N PRO A 66 -14.32 -9.47 -19.90
CA PRO A 66 -15.40 -9.14 -18.97
C PRO A 66 -15.05 -9.30 -17.48
N ALA A 67 -14.27 -10.33 -17.14
CA ALA A 67 -13.80 -10.55 -15.77
C ALA A 67 -12.83 -9.46 -15.27
N GLU A 68 -12.00 -8.91 -16.17
CA GLU A 68 -11.07 -7.81 -15.87
C GLU A 68 -11.82 -6.49 -15.68
N VAL A 69 -12.86 -6.26 -16.50
CA VAL A 69 -13.77 -5.10 -16.34
C VAL A 69 -14.51 -5.17 -15.00
N GLU A 70 -15.00 -6.35 -14.60
CA GLU A 70 -15.60 -6.56 -13.27
C GLU A 70 -14.61 -6.20 -12.15
N ILE A 71 -13.35 -6.63 -12.25
CA ILE A 71 -12.30 -6.32 -11.25
C ILE A 71 -12.15 -4.80 -11.07
N ILE A 72 -12.13 -4.04 -12.17
CA ILE A 72 -12.02 -2.57 -12.12
C ILE A 72 -13.19 -1.96 -11.35
N HIS A 73 -14.43 -2.31 -11.72
CA HIS A 73 -15.63 -1.77 -11.06
C HIS A 73 -15.69 -2.14 -9.59
N ARG A 74 -15.36 -3.38 -9.23
CA ARG A 74 -15.31 -3.82 -7.83
C ARG A 74 -14.31 -3.01 -7.02
N ARG A 75 -13.09 -2.87 -7.53
CA ARG A 75 -12.01 -2.13 -6.83
C ARG A 75 -12.30 -0.64 -6.74
N MET A 76 -12.86 -0.03 -7.80
CA MET A 76 -13.30 1.37 -7.79
C MET A 76 -14.41 1.58 -6.75
N THR A 77 -15.44 0.73 -6.77
CA THR A 77 -16.57 0.79 -5.82
C THR A 77 -16.07 0.62 -4.38
N ARG A 78 -15.18 -0.35 -4.12
CA ARG A 78 -14.55 -0.51 -2.81
C ARG A 78 -13.84 0.77 -2.41
N ALA A 79 -12.92 1.27 -3.25
CA ALA A 79 -12.08 2.41 -2.92
C ALA A 79 -12.87 3.69 -2.61
N VAL A 80 -14.00 3.89 -3.28
CA VAL A 80 -14.84 5.09 -3.14
C VAL A 80 -15.82 4.98 -1.96
N TYR A 81 -16.62 3.91 -1.86
CA TYR A 81 -17.72 3.87 -0.89
C TYR A 81 -17.34 3.26 0.46
N PHE A 82 -16.26 2.50 0.52
CA PHE A 82 -15.91 1.71 1.69
C PHE A 82 -14.59 2.12 2.32
N ILE A 83 -14.46 1.69 3.57
CA ILE A 83 -13.27 1.77 4.39
C ILE A 83 -13.21 0.53 5.28
N GLU A 84 -12.01 0.00 5.46
CA GLU A 84 -11.74 -1.12 6.35
C GLU A 84 -11.18 -0.57 7.67
N LEU A 85 -11.97 -0.68 8.73
CA LEU A 85 -11.65 -0.09 10.04
C LEU A 85 -11.37 -1.18 11.05
N VAL A 86 -10.39 -0.96 11.91
CA VAL A 86 -10.25 -1.70 13.18
C VAL A 86 -11.54 -1.67 13.98
N LYS A 87 -11.95 -2.83 14.50
CA LYS A 87 -13.08 -2.94 15.42
C LYS A 87 -12.77 -2.26 16.76
N SER A 88 -13.80 -1.86 17.49
CA SER A 88 -13.66 -1.19 18.80
C SER A 88 -12.91 -2.03 19.85
N ASP A 89 -13.02 -3.36 19.77
CA ASP A 89 -12.29 -4.34 20.58
C ASP A 89 -10.86 -4.59 20.10
N VAL A 90 -10.45 -4.00 18.96
CA VAL A 90 -9.12 -4.11 18.35
C VAL A 90 -8.72 -5.56 18.02
N THR A 91 -9.68 -6.45 17.78
CA THR A 91 -9.40 -7.87 17.45
C THR A 91 -9.10 -8.10 15.98
N SER A 92 -9.79 -7.37 15.11
CA SER A 92 -9.79 -7.54 13.65
C SER A 92 -10.25 -6.26 12.96
N THR A 93 -10.20 -6.25 11.64
CA THR A 93 -10.81 -5.20 10.81
C THR A 93 -12.22 -5.59 10.38
N LYS A 94 -13.03 -4.60 10.03
CA LYS A 94 -14.33 -4.79 9.38
C LYS A 94 -14.57 -3.69 8.36
N TYR A 95 -15.13 -4.07 7.22
CA TYR A 95 -15.65 -3.12 6.24
C TYR A 95 -16.80 -2.30 6.81
N ASP A 96 -16.75 -1.00 6.54
CA ASP A 96 -17.82 -0.06 6.77
C ASP A 96 -17.95 0.93 5.61
N VAL A 97 -19.06 1.65 5.57
CA VAL A 97 -19.30 2.72 4.60
C VAL A 97 -18.71 4.04 5.08
N ARG A 98 -18.35 4.94 4.16
CA ARG A 98 -17.76 6.24 4.52
C ARG A 98 -18.67 7.14 5.36
N TRP A 99 -19.99 6.93 5.30
CA TRP A 99 -21.00 7.68 6.07
C TRP A 99 -21.44 6.94 7.34
N ALA A 100 -20.69 5.94 7.79
CA ALA A 100 -21.11 5.09 8.91
C ALA A 100 -21.35 5.88 10.21
N PRO A 101 -22.39 5.56 11.01
CA PRO A 101 -22.66 6.23 12.27
C PRO A 101 -21.56 6.06 13.33
N ARG A 102 -20.71 5.03 13.20
CA ARG A 102 -19.60 4.77 14.12
C ARG A 102 -18.50 5.82 14.06
N PHE A 103 -18.45 6.62 13.00
CA PHE A 103 -17.52 7.73 12.93
C PHE A 103 -17.97 8.87 13.84
N PRO A 104 -17.09 9.38 14.72
CA PRO A 104 -17.32 10.66 15.39
C PRO A 104 -17.71 11.76 14.39
N ALA A 105 -18.48 12.75 14.86
CA ALA A 105 -18.97 13.84 14.00
C ALA A 105 -17.84 14.54 13.22
N ASN A 106 -16.66 14.67 13.83
CA ASN A 106 -15.50 15.37 13.28
C ASN A 106 -14.41 14.40 12.76
N ASP A 107 -14.71 13.10 12.57
CA ASP A 107 -13.71 12.18 12.04
C ASP A 107 -13.39 12.53 10.57
N PRO A 108 -12.12 12.85 10.23
CA PRO A 108 -11.76 13.31 8.90
C PRO A 108 -11.91 12.23 7.82
N ARG A 109 -12.14 10.97 8.18
CA ARG A 109 -12.38 9.87 7.22
C ARG A 109 -13.84 9.76 6.80
N LYS A 110 -14.76 10.38 7.56
CA LYS A 110 -16.20 10.36 7.31
C LYS A 110 -16.52 11.22 6.09
N THR A 111 -17.33 10.69 5.17
CA THR A 111 -17.85 11.46 4.03
C THR A 111 -19.30 11.09 3.75
N SER A 112 -20.04 11.92 3.02
CA SER A 112 -21.45 11.63 2.68
C SER A 112 -21.55 10.62 1.52
N PHE A 113 -22.73 10.02 1.36
CA PHE A 113 -22.97 9.11 0.23
C PHE A 113 -22.96 9.87 -1.10
N GLU A 114 -23.48 11.09 -1.09
CA GLU A 114 -23.55 12.01 -2.22
C GLU A 114 -22.14 12.43 -2.66
N ASP A 115 -21.25 12.74 -1.70
CA ASP A 115 -19.85 13.03 -1.99
C ASP A 115 -19.12 11.80 -2.55
N CYS A 116 -19.39 10.59 -2.03
CA CYS A 116 -18.89 9.35 -2.62
C CYS A 116 -19.37 9.18 -4.08
N CYS A 117 -20.63 9.49 -4.39
CA CYS A 117 -21.13 9.43 -5.76
C CYS A 117 -20.40 10.44 -6.66
N ALA A 118 -20.22 11.68 -6.20
CA ALA A 118 -19.49 12.71 -6.94
C ALA A 118 -18.01 12.30 -7.19
N ILE A 119 -17.35 11.68 -6.20
CA ILE A 119 -16.01 11.11 -6.35
C ILE A 119 -16.01 10.01 -7.41
N HIS A 120 -16.97 9.07 -7.36
CA HIS A 120 -17.05 7.98 -8.32
C HIS A 120 -17.18 8.50 -9.75
N GLU A 121 -18.12 9.42 -9.99
CA GLU A 121 -18.29 10.04 -11.30
C GLU A 121 -17.02 10.74 -11.79
N ALA A 122 -16.37 11.52 -10.92
CA ALA A 122 -15.13 12.21 -11.27
C ALA A 122 -14.02 11.23 -11.66
N VAL A 123 -13.88 10.13 -10.91
CA VAL A 123 -12.94 9.06 -11.24
C VAL A 123 -13.28 8.40 -12.57
N CYS A 124 -14.56 8.12 -12.86
CA CYS A 124 -14.97 7.57 -14.16
C CYS A 124 -14.64 8.52 -15.32
N ARG A 125 -14.91 9.82 -15.15
CA ARG A 125 -14.60 10.85 -16.14
C ARG A 125 -13.09 10.97 -16.36
N GLU A 126 -12.29 10.92 -15.30
CA GLU A 126 -10.83 10.94 -15.40
C GLU A 126 -10.32 9.70 -16.14
N PHE A 127 -10.82 8.50 -15.81
CA PHE A 127 -10.49 7.26 -16.54
C PHE A 127 -10.84 7.37 -18.02
N LEU A 128 -12.06 7.82 -18.36
CA LEU A 128 -12.49 8.04 -19.74
C LEU A 128 -11.56 8.99 -20.52
N SER A 129 -11.04 10.03 -19.85
CA SER A 129 -10.10 10.96 -20.46
C SER A 129 -8.70 10.37 -20.70
N LEU A 130 -8.33 9.35 -19.92
CA LEU A 130 -7.01 8.70 -19.97
C LEU A 130 -7.00 7.42 -20.79
N LEU A 131 -8.12 6.72 -20.93
CA LEU A 131 -8.25 5.46 -21.69
C LEU A 131 -7.71 5.51 -23.13
N PRO A 132 -7.82 6.62 -23.89
CA PRO A 132 -7.22 6.69 -25.22
C PRO A 132 -5.68 6.64 -25.22
N LYS A 133 -5.02 6.83 -24.07
CA LYS A 133 -3.55 6.90 -23.97
C LYS A 133 -2.96 5.48 -23.79
N PRO A 134 -2.05 5.03 -24.66
CA PRO A 134 -1.51 3.66 -24.61
C PRO A 134 -0.81 3.31 -23.29
N ASP A 135 -0.08 4.26 -22.71
CA ASP A 135 0.60 4.12 -21.42
C ASP A 135 -0.38 3.85 -20.26
N PHE A 136 -1.54 4.51 -20.28
CA PHE A 136 -2.60 4.27 -19.31
C PHE A 136 -3.28 2.91 -19.51
N GLN A 137 -3.48 2.48 -20.75
CA GLN A 137 -4.02 1.14 -21.05
C GLN A 137 -3.09 0.03 -20.54
N GLU A 138 -1.78 0.16 -20.77
CA GLU A 138 -0.77 -0.76 -20.23
C GLU A 138 -0.79 -0.77 -18.71
N SER A 139 -0.80 0.41 -18.08
CA SER A 139 -0.87 0.56 -16.64
C SER A 139 -2.11 -0.11 -16.05
N LEU A 140 -3.26 0.02 -16.70
CA LEU A 140 -4.51 -0.58 -16.25
C LEU A 140 -4.47 -2.11 -16.30
N LYS A 141 -3.94 -2.69 -17.39
CA LYS A 141 -3.73 -4.14 -17.51
C LYS A 141 -2.81 -4.66 -16.41
N LEU A 142 -1.73 -3.94 -16.14
CA LEU A 142 -0.79 -4.28 -15.07
C LEU A 142 -1.46 -4.24 -13.68
N VAL A 143 -2.28 -3.23 -13.39
CA VAL A 143 -3.01 -3.14 -12.11
C VAL A 143 -3.99 -4.29 -11.93
N VAL A 144 -4.73 -4.65 -12.98
CA VAL A 144 -5.70 -5.76 -12.93
C VAL A 144 -4.98 -7.08 -12.65
N ALA A 145 -3.90 -7.36 -13.38
CA ALA A 145 -3.18 -8.63 -13.31
C ALA A 145 -2.25 -8.76 -12.09
N TRP A 146 -1.60 -7.67 -11.65
CA TRP A 146 -0.46 -7.70 -10.72
C TRP A 146 -0.62 -6.79 -9.49
N GLY A 147 -1.85 -6.40 -9.13
CA GLY A 147 -2.13 -5.81 -7.83
C GLY A 147 -1.97 -6.84 -6.71
N LEU A 148 -1.10 -6.56 -5.72
CA LEU A 148 -0.84 -7.49 -4.59
C LEU A 148 -1.87 -7.38 -3.46
N SER A 149 -2.57 -6.25 -3.37
CA SER A 149 -3.74 -6.13 -2.52
C SER A 149 -4.99 -6.42 -3.36
N PRO A 150 -5.91 -7.31 -2.94
CA PRO A 150 -7.14 -7.58 -3.69
C PRO A 150 -7.97 -6.31 -3.95
N HIS A 151 -7.76 -5.28 -3.12
CA HIS A 151 -8.40 -3.96 -3.18
C HIS A 151 -7.47 -2.86 -3.75
N GLU A 152 -6.36 -3.23 -4.38
CA GLU A 152 -5.43 -2.26 -4.97
C GLU A 152 -6.09 -1.57 -6.15
N PHE A 153 -6.28 -0.27 -6.00
CA PHE A 153 -6.84 0.60 -7.03
C PHE A 153 -5.97 1.86 -7.11
N PRO A 154 -5.78 2.49 -8.27
CA PRO A 154 -4.86 3.63 -8.41
C PRO A 154 -5.48 4.93 -7.91
N LEU A 155 -6.10 4.93 -6.72
CA LEU A 155 -6.62 6.11 -6.03
C LEU A 155 -5.85 6.36 -4.74
N ASP A 156 -5.52 7.62 -4.49
CA ASP A 156 -4.84 8.08 -3.28
C ASP A 156 -5.33 9.48 -2.87
N TYR A 157 -4.82 9.99 -1.75
CA TYR A 157 -5.15 11.32 -1.25
C TYR A 157 -4.06 12.34 -1.53
N SER A 158 -4.41 13.55 -1.94
CA SER A 158 -3.45 14.63 -2.18
C SER A 158 -2.84 15.15 -0.87
N SER A 159 -3.66 15.30 0.17
CA SER A 159 -3.31 15.80 1.50
C SER A 159 -3.99 14.98 2.60
N LYS A 160 -3.33 14.83 3.74
CA LYS A 160 -3.91 14.17 4.93
C LYS A 160 -4.59 15.16 5.87
N GLU A 161 -4.38 16.46 5.63
CA GLU A 161 -4.91 17.61 6.34
C GLU A 161 -6.29 18.04 5.82
N SER A 162 -6.72 17.54 4.66
CA SER A 162 -8.05 17.80 4.11
C SER A 162 -9.13 17.23 5.04
N VAL A 163 -10.22 17.98 5.25
CA VAL A 163 -11.34 17.56 6.10
C VAL A 163 -12.65 17.74 5.31
N PRO A 164 -13.32 16.65 4.90
CA PRO A 164 -12.89 15.25 5.02
C PRO A 164 -11.75 14.91 4.05
N VAL A 165 -10.88 13.97 4.46
CA VAL A 165 -9.80 13.43 3.62
C VAL A 165 -10.37 12.74 2.39
N HIS A 166 -11.53 12.07 2.52
CA HIS A 166 -12.23 11.46 1.40
C HIS A 166 -13.20 12.46 0.76
N SER A 167 -12.67 13.34 -0.09
CA SER A 167 -13.42 14.39 -0.78
C SER A 167 -12.96 14.54 -2.24
N LEU A 168 -13.84 15.04 -3.10
CA LEU A 168 -13.56 15.25 -4.53
C LEU A 168 -12.27 16.05 -4.78
N LYS A 169 -11.99 17.07 -3.96
CA LYS A 169 -10.81 17.93 -4.10
C LYS A 169 -9.52 17.28 -3.62
N ASN A 170 -9.61 16.14 -2.92
CA ASN A 170 -8.49 15.49 -2.27
C ASN A 170 -8.20 14.09 -2.83
N ILE A 171 -8.97 13.63 -3.81
CA ILE A 171 -8.70 12.38 -4.52
C ILE A 171 -7.76 12.64 -5.70
N ARG A 172 -6.85 11.71 -5.94
CA ARG A 172 -5.98 11.72 -7.12
C ARG A 172 -5.72 10.31 -7.65
N LEU A 173 -5.48 10.20 -8.94
CA LEU A 173 -4.98 8.97 -9.54
C LEU A 173 -3.48 8.79 -9.34
N LEU A 174 -3.08 7.55 -9.02
CA LEU A 174 -1.70 7.11 -8.97
C LEU A 174 -1.24 6.68 -10.37
N ARG A 175 -0.25 7.38 -10.90
CA ARG A 175 0.31 7.17 -12.25
C ARG A 175 1.82 7.43 -12.30
N GLU A 176 2.46 7.50 -11.15
CA GLU A 176 3.88 7.77 -11.02
C GLU A 176 4.70 6.62 -11.61
N ALA A 177 5.84 6.94 -12.23
CA ALA A 177 6.72 5.95 -12.86
C ALA A 177 7.15 4.84 -11.87
N GLY A 178 7.34 5.17 -10.59
CA GLY A 178 7.66 4.19 -9.55
C GLY A 178 6.56 3.15 -9.35
N TYR A 179 5.28 3.54 -9.44
CA TYR A 179 4.17 2.60 -9.32
C TYR A 179 4.11 1.65 -10.52
N ILE A 180 4.28 2.17 -11.74
CA ILE A 180 4.32 1.34 -12.94
C ILE A 180 5.51 0.38 -12.92
N ARG A 181 6.69 0.85 -12.49
CA ARG A 181 7.87 0.02 -12.28
C ARG A 181 7.60 -1.11 -11.28
N LEU A 182 6.93 -0.80 -10.17
CA LEU A 182 6.56 -1.80 -9.17
C LEU A 182 5.68 -2.92 -9.78
N LEU A 183 4.65 -2.55 -10.54
CA LEU A 183 3.77 -3.53 -11.18
C LEU A 183 4.53 -4.43 -12.18
N LYS A 184 5.47 -3.87 -12.95
CA LYS A 184 6.33 -4.64 -13.88
C LYS A 184 7.27 -5.58 -13.12
N ILE A 185 7.82 -5.15 -11.99
CA ILE A 185 8.63 -6.01 -11.11
C ILE A 185 7.78 -7.16 -10.57
N ARG A 186 6.55 -6.89 -10.10
CA ARG A 186 5.64 -7.93 -9.63
C ARG A 186 5.33 -8.94 -10.72
N GLN A 187 5.00 -8.50 -11.93
CA GLN A 187 4.83 -9.39 -13.08
C GLN A 187 6.05 -10.28 -13.27
N ALA A 188 7.24 -9.69 -13.30
CA ALA A 188 8.48 -10.40 -13.50
C ALA A 188 8.79 -11.41 -12.39
N LEU A 189 8.40 -11.13 -11.14
CA LEU A 189 8.65 -12.03 -10.00
C LEU A 189 7.58 -13.10 -9.83
N LEU A 190 6.31 -12.79 -10.14
CA LEU A 190 5.15 -13.60 -9.78
C LEU A 190 4.53 -14.35 -10.96
N ASP A 191 4.82 -13.96 -12.20
CA ASP A 191 4.36 -14.71 -13.36
C ASP A 191 5.15 -16.01 -13.49
N SER A 192 4.48 -17.14 -13.23
CA SER A 192 5.05 -18.48 -13.42
C SER A 192 5.61 -18.74 -14.83
N LYS A 193 5.18 -17.98 -15.84
CA LYS A 193 5.71 -18.06 -17.21
C LYS A 193 7.05 -17.33 -17.38
N LEU A 194 7.33 -16.34 -16.52
CA LEU A 194 8.55 -15.52 -16.58
C LEU A 194 9.58 -15.95 -15.54
N ASN A 195 9.12 -16.42 -14.37
CA ASN A 195 9.98 -16.77 -13.26
C ASN A 195 9.63 -18.16 -12.70
N PRO A 196 10.52 -19.16 -12.84
CA PRO A 196 10.29 -20.49 -12.27
C PRO A 196 10.20 -20.45 -10.73
N ASP A 197 10.84 -19.48 -10.07
CA ASP A 197 10.86 -19.34 -8.61
C ASP A 197 9.69 -18.49 -8.08
N PHE A 198 8.61 -18.32 -8.86
CA PHE A 198 7.51 -17.41 -8.50
C PHE A 198 6.88 -17.70 -7.13
N GLN A 199 6.83 -18.96 -6.70
CA GLN A 199 6.28 -19.34 -5.39
C GLN A 199 7.13 -18.80 -4.23
N LEU A 200 8.46 -18.86 -4.36
CA LEU A 200 9.38 -18.30 -3.38
C LEU A 200 9.16 -16.78 -3.27
N PHE A 201 9.11 -16.09 -4.41
CA PHE A 201 8.88 -14.65 -4.42
C PHE A 201 7.48 -14.26 -3.94
N ALA A 202 6.46 -15.06 -4.20
CA ALA A 202 5.12 -14.83 -3.65
C ALA A 202 5.14 -14.83 -2.12
N SER A 203 5.85 -15.78 -1.51
CA SER A 203 5.99 -15.88 -0.06
C SER A 203 6.84 -14.75 0.53
N ILE A 204 7.95 -14.35 -0.13
CA ILE A 204 8.74 -13.18 0.26
C ILE A 204 7.90 -11.89 0.18
N LEU A 205 7.15 -11.71 -0.92
CA LEU A 205 6.34 -10.53 -1.14
C LEU A 205 5.14 -10.46 -0.20
N ASP A 206 4.63 -11.58 0.34
CA ASP A 206 3.61 -11.52 1.39
C ASP A 206 4.14 -10.85 2.66
N LYS A 207 5.39 -11.17 3.05
CA LYS A 207 6.06 -10.52 4.19
C LYS A 207 6.25 -9.02 3.96
N VAL A 208 6.67 -8.64 2.75
CA VAL A 208 6.80 -7.23 2.34
C VAL A 208 5.44 -6.53 2.39
N ARG A 209 4.41 -7.13 1.77
CA ARG A 209 3.04 -6.62 1.70
C ARG A 209 2.46 -6.30 3.08
N VAL A 210 2.66 -7.18 4.07
CA VAL A 210 2.19 -6.95 5.45
C VAL A 210 2.80 -5.68 6.04
N LYS A 211 4.09 -5.43 5.83
CA LYS A 211 4.77 -4.28 6.42
C LYS A 211 4.58 -2.98 5.65
N SER A 212 4.49 -3.07 4.33
CA SER A 212 4.21 -1.93 3.45
C SER A 212 2.79 -1.41 3.62
N TYR A 213 1.78 -2.29 3.72
CA TYR A 213 0.38 -1.86 3.62
C TYR A 213 -0.41 -1.85 4.90
N LEU A 214 -0.03 -2.67 5.87
CA LEU A 214 -0.79 -2.82 7.09
C LEU A 214 -0.13 -2.04 8.22
N THR A 215 -0.95 -1.40 9.05
CA THR A 215 -0.47 -0.83 10.30
C THR A 215 0.12 -1.92 11.20
N ASP A 216 1.02 -1.56 12.10
CA ASP A 216 1.36 -2.46 13.20
C ASP A 216 0.17 -2.61 14.17
N ARG A 217 0.28 -3.56 15.10
CA ARG A 217 -0.69 -3.74 16.18
C ARG A 217 -0.36 -2.76 17.30
N ALA A 218 -1.31 -1.89 17.63
CA ALA A 218 -1.25 -0.95 18.73
C ALA A 218 -2.55 -1.04 19.53
N LEU A 219 -2.48 -1.63 20.73
CA LEU A 219 -3.64 -1.82 21.62
C LEU A 219 -3.86 -0.62 22.57
N THR A 220 -2.88 0.27 22.64
CA THR A 220 -2.83 1.43 23.54
C THR A 220 -2.55 2.73 22.75
N GLY A 221 -2.89 3.87 23.36
CA GLY A 221 -2.81 5.21 22.76
C GLY A 221 -4.09 5.64 22.03
N ASP A 222 -4.08 6.88 21.53
CA ASP A 222 -5.25 7.54 20.91
C ASP A 222 -5.65 6.93 19.58
N TYR A 223 -4.67 6.37 18.86
CA TYR A 223 -4.85 5.73 17.56
C TYR A 223 -4.54 4.25 17.65
N LYS A 224 -5.46 3.48 18.23
CA LYS A 224 -5.37 2.02 18.25
C LYS A 224 -5.50 1.47 16.82
N THR A 225 -4.64 0.50 16.50
CA THR A 225 -4.56 -0.09 15.16
C THR A 225 -4.36 -1.60 15.26
N ASN A 226 -4.87 -2.36 14.30
CA ASN A 226 -4.62 -3.79 14.17
C ASN A 226 -4.75 -4.19 12.71
N ARG A 227 -3.61 -4.14 12.01
CA ARG A 227 -3.46 -4.65 10.63
C ARG A 227 -4.47 -4.08 9.62
N GLU A 228 -4.96 -2.87 9.84
CA GLU A 228 -5.76 -2.16 8.84
C GLU A 228 -4.85 -1.51 7.78
N LYS A 229 -5.41 -1.09 6.66
CA LYS A 229 -4.65 -0.41 5.61
C LYS A 229 -4.15 0.94 6.11
N ARG A 230 -2.86 1.24 5.91
CA ARG A 230 -2.25 2.49 6.40
C ARG A 230 -2.95 3.76 5.90
N TRP A 231 -3.42 3.77 4.65
CA TRP A 231 -4.18 4.90 4.07
C TRP A 231 -5.64 4.97 4.54
N GLU A 232 -6.09 4.05 5.41
CA GLU A 232 -7.43 4.02 6.01
C GLU A 232 -7.41 4.23 7.53
N ALA A 233 -6.22 4.17 8.13
CA ALA A 233 -6.00 4.62 9.50
C ALA A 233 -6.38 6.09 9.66
N HIS A 234 -6.57 6.53 10.90
CA HIS A 234 -6.82 7.94 11.19
C HIS A 234 -5.65 8.81 10.65
N PRO A 235 -5.88 9.92 9.91
CA PRO A 235 -4.83 10.72 9.28
C PRO A 235 -3.78 11.29 10.25
N GLN A 236 -4.15 11.48 11.51
CA GLN A 236 -3.26 11.91 12.59
C GLN A 236 -2.53 10.74 13.28
N SER A 237 -2.86 9.49 12.95
CA SER A 237 -2.14 8.32 13.46
C SER A 237 -0.70 8.33 12.94
N PRO A 238 0.30 8.03 13.78
CA PRO A 238 1.68 7.79 13.32
C PRO A 238 1.77 6.64 12.31
N GLN A 239 0.80 5.73 12.30
CA GLN A 239 0.72 4.60 11.39
C GLN A 239 0.12 4.94 10.02
N PHE A 240 -0.48 6.13 9.87
CA PHE A 240 -1.03 6.59 8.59
C PHE A 240 0.08 6.82 7.56
N ALA A 241 -0.19 6.40 6.33
CA ALA A 241 0.66 6.67 5.17
C ALA A 241 -0.21 6.74 3.93
N PHE A 242 0.18 7.58 2.96
CA PHE A 242 -0.50 7.59 1.66
C PHE A 242 -0.28 6.26 0.94
N ARG A 243 -1.18 5.91 0.01
CA ARG A 243 -1.03 4.68 -0.77
C ARG A 243 0.25 4.71 -1.59
N ARG A 244 0.61 5.86 -2.18
CA ARG A 244 1.88 6.06 -2.90
C ARG A 244 3.10 5.78 -2.02
N ASP A 245 3.08 6.17 -0.75
CA ASP A 245 4.21 5.97 0.16
C ASP A 245 4.37 4.48 0.47
N CYS A 246 3.25 3.78 0.68
CA CYS A 246 3.27 2.34 0.91
C CYS A 246 3.77 1.56 -0.31
N LEU A 247 3.40 1.97 -1.52
CA LEU A 247 3.90 1.39 -2.78
C LEU A 247 5.40 1.67 -2.95
N ALA A 248 5.85 2.89 -2.61
CA ALA A 248 7.27 3.24 -2.63
C ALA A 248 8.08 2.45 -1.61
N VAL A 249 7.52 2.16 -0.43
CA VAL A 249 8.10 1.27 0.58
C VAL A 249 8.26 -0.15 0.03
N GLU A 250 7.24 -0.71 -0.62
CA GLU A 250 7.38 -2.03 -1.26
C GLU A 250 8.50 -2.03 -2.30
N LEU A 251 8.53 -1.01 -3.17
CA LEU A 251 9.55 -0.89 -4.20
C LEU A 251 10.96 -0.82 -3.61
N GLU A 252 11.16 -0.01 -2.56
CA GLU A 252 12.45 0.10 -1.87
C GLU A 252 12.87 -1.24 -1.25
N LEU A 253 11.94 -1.97 -0.63
CA LEU A 253 12.24 -3.27 -0.04
C LEU A 253 12.64 -4.30 -1.10
N ILE A 254 12.02 -4.26 -2.28
CA ILE A 254 12.44 -5.11 -3.41
C ILE A 254 13.81 -4.66 -3.95
N ASP A 255 14.06 -3.36 -4.06
CA ASP A 255 15.36 -2.84 -4.48
C ASP A 255 16.48 -3.18 -3.49
N GLN A 256 16.17 -3.26 -2.20
CA GLN A 256 17.08 -3.81 -1.20
C GLN A 256 17.31 -5.31 -1.43
N LEU A 257 16.27 -6.11 -1.67
CA LEU A 257 16.39 -7.56 -1.92
C LEU A 257 17.34 -7.86 -3.08
N VAL A 258 17.21 -7.14 -4.20
CA VAL A 258 18.08 -7.35 -5.37
C VAL A 258 19.56 -7.08 -5.05
N ARG A 259 19.83 -6.28 -4.01
CA ARG A 259 21.18 -5.96 -3.50
C ARG A 259 21.66 -6.89 -2.37
N PHE A 260 20.88 -7.91 -1.99
CA PHE A 260 21.35 -8.93 -1.06
C PHE A 260 22.48 -9.74 -1.71
N ASN A 261 23.41 -10.21 -0.90
CA ASN A 261 24.35 -11.25 -1.31
C ASN A 261 23.58 -12.47 -1.81
N ASN A 262 24.13 -13.17 -2.79
CA ASN A 262 23.56 -14.40 -3.35
C ASN A 262 22.14 -14.25 -3.94
N PHE A 263 21.67 -13.04 -4.23
CA PHE A 263 20.43 -12.84 -4.97
C PHE A 263 20.53 -13.49 -6.38
N PRO A 264 19.47 -14.14 -6.90
CA PRO A 264 19.51 -14.88 -8.15
C PRO A 264 19.98 -14.04 -9.34
N LYS A 265 21.17 -14.36 -9.87
CA LYS A 265 21.80 -13.63 -10.98
C LYS A 265 20.94 -13.63 -12.25
N GLY A 266 20.15 -14.67 -12.48
CA GLY A 266 19.21 -14.75 -13.60
C GLY A 266 18.16 -13.65 -13.54
N THR A 267 17.54 -13.46 -12.38
CA THR A 267 16.55 -12.40 -12.13
C THR A 267 17.16 -11.01 -12.29
N ILE A 268 18.40 -10.80 -11.80
CA ILE A 268 19.13 -9.53 -12.02
C ILE A 268 19.28 -9.24 -13.51
N ARG A 269 19.78 -10.21 -14.30
CA ARG A 269 19.97 -10.04 -15.75
C ARG A 269 18.66 -9.73 -16.46
N TYR A 270 17.57 -10.41 -16.07
CA TYR A 270 16.26 -10.13 -16.62
C TYR A 270 15.82 -8.71 -16.30
N PHE A 271 15.82 -8.30 -15.02
CA PHE A 271 15.47 -6.93 -14.64
C PHE A 271 16.35 -5.88 -15.35
N GLN A 272 17.63 -6.16 -15.56
CA GLN A 272 18.52 -5.29 -16.33
C GLN A 272 18.08 -5.15 -17.78
N SER A 273 17.76 -6.27 -18.44
CA SER A 273 17.35 -6.30 -19.85
C SER A 273 16.05 -5.54 -20.13
N VAL A 274 15.15 -5.46 -19.14
CA VAL A 274 13.86 -4.76 -19.26
C VAL A 274 13.84 -3.39 -18.55
N GLY A 275 15.00 -2.89 -18.10
CA GLY A 275 15.13 -1.56 -17.49
C GLY A 275 14.42 -1.42 -16.14
N LEU A 276 14.31 -2.50 -15.37
CA LEU A 276 13.63 -2.51 -14.07
C LEU A 276 14.59 -2.38 -12.87
N LEU A 277 15.90 -2.48 -13.06
CA LEU A 277 16.86 -2.34 -11.95
C LEU A 277 17.02 -0.90 -11.48
N GLY A 278 17.11 -0.73 -10.16
CA GLY A 278 17.63 0.48 -9.53
C GLY A 278 19.16 0.50 -9.48
N ASP A 279 19.72 1.30 -8.58
CA ASP A 279 21.15 1.33 -8.32
C ASP A 279 21.62 0.05 -7.59
N LEU A 280 22.51 -0.71 -8.22
CA LEU A 280 23.13 -1.93 -7.66
C LEU A 280 24.55 -1.70 -7.13
N SER A 281 25.02 -0.46 -7.03
CA SER A 281 26.41 -0.14 -6.66
C SER A 281 26.79 -0.56 -5.23
N LYS A 282 25.81 -0.89 -4.39
CA LYS A 282 26.02 -1.20 -2.97
C LYS A 282 25.31 -2.49 -2.58
N VAL A 283 25.97 -3.29 -1.75
CA VAL A 283 25.37 -4.42 -1.05
C VAL A 283 24.41 -3.90 0.02
N ALA A 284 23.22 -4.50 0.12
CA ALA A 284 22.27 -4.21 1.18
C ALA A 284 22.82 -4.72 2.52
N ARG A 285 22.77 -3.87 3.54
CA ARG A 285 23.25 -4.17 4.89
C ARG A 285 22.17 -3.89 5.91
N CYS A 286 22.15 -4.65 7.00
CA CYS A 286 21.35 -4.29 8.15
C CYS A 286 21.76 -2.88 8.63
N PRO A 287 20.83 -1.93 8.82
CA PRO A 287 21.19 -0.57 9.20
C PRO A 287 21.81 -0.47 10.60
N VAL A 288 21.55 -1.47 11.45
CA VAL A 288 21.97 -1.54 12.87
C VAL A 288 23.30 -2.28 13.02
N THR A 289 23.38 -3.53 12.57
CA THR A 289 24.60 -4.35 12.74
C THR A 289 25.62 -4.10 11.63
N LEU A 290 25.21 -3.51 10.51
CA LEU A 290 26.00 -3.32 9.29
C LEU A 290 26.40 -4.61 8.59
N ASP A 291 25.87 -5.76 9.02
CA ASP A 291 26.08 -7.04 8.35
C ASP A 291 25.48 -7.01 6.94
N PRO A 292 26.16 -7.61 5.95
CA PRO A 292 25.56 -7.82 4.65
C PRO A 292 24.37 -8.78 4.76
N LEU A 293 23.30 -8.47 4.06
CA LEU A 293 22.11 -9.30 4.01
C LEU A 293 22.27 -10.35 2.90
N ASP A 294 21.78 -11.57 3.14
CA ASP A 294 21.95 -12.71 2.26
C ASP A 294 20.60 -13.26 1.80
N PHE A 295 20.41 -13.39 0.49
CA PHE A 295 19.15 -13.85 -0.08
C PHE A 295 18.88 -15.32 0.23
N GLU A 296 19.90 -16.17 0.29
CA GLU A 296 19.72 -17.60 0.57
C GLU A 296 19.19 -17.82 1.99
N VAL A 297 19.65 -17.01 2.96
CA VAL A 297 19.12 -17.02 4.32
C VAL A 297 17.64 -16.64 4.35
N LEU A 298 17.25 -15.59 3.60
CA LEU A 298 15.84 -15.20 3.48
C LEU A 298 15.02 -16.29 2.78
N ALA A 299 15.55 -16.87 1.70
CA ALA A 299 14.87 -17.88 0.93
C ALA A 299 14.59 -19.12 1.78
N GLN A 300 15.59 -19.60 2.52
CA GLN A 300 15.46 -20.72 3.44
C GLN A 300 14.40 -20.47 4.52
N GLU A 301 14.41 -19.28 5.14
CA GLU A 301 13.43 -18.89 6.16
C GLU A 301 11.99 -18.95 5.62
N VAL A 302 11.80 -18.52 4.38
CA VAL A 302 10.48 -18.45 3.76
C VAL A 302 10.00 -19.82 3.28
N THR A 303 10.91 -20.70 2.83
CA THR A 303 10.56 -22.07 2.41
C THR A 303 10.39 -23.04 3.58
N ASP A 304 11.12 -22.84 4.67
CA ASP A 304 11.07 -23.68 5.87
C ASP A 304 10.92 -22.82 7.14
N PRO A 305 9.73 -22.24 7.36
CA PRO A 305 9.52 -21.27 8.41
C PRO A 305 9.51 -21.92 9.79
N THR A 306 10.44 -21.53 10.65
CA THR A 306 10.36 -21.84 12.08
C THR A 306 9.43 -20.84 12.78
N HIS A 307 8.34 -21.33 13.37
CA HIS A 307 7.36 -20.47 14.03
C HIS A 307 8.02 -19.57 15.10
N GLY A 308 7.74 -18.27 15.02
CA GLY A 308 8.24 -17.27 15.97
C GLY A 308 9.69 -16.82 15.77
N LYS A 309 10.39 -17.32 14.74
CA LYS A 309 11.74 -16.88 14.40
C LYS A 309 11.80 -16.25 13.02
N SER A 310 12.61 -15.21 12.89
CA SER A 310 12.92 -14.63 11.59
C SER A 310 14.33 -14.02 11.61
N ALA A 311 15.18 -14.51 10.72
CA ALA A 311 16.52 -14.00 10.47
C ALA A 311 16.48 -12.55 9.97
N TYR A 312 15.48 -12.18 9.17
CA TYR A 312 15.30 -10.81 8.68
C TYR A 312 13.91 -10.25 8.91
N GLN A 313 13.84 -9.09 9.53
CA GLN A 313 12.60 -8.35 9.73
C GLN A 313 12.56 -7.14 8.81
N VAL A 314 11.35 -6.72 8.44
CA VAL A 314 11.15 -5.42 7.80
C VAL A 314 10.71 -4.45 8.89
N GLY A 315 11.51 -3.41 9.11
CA GLY A 315 11.34 -2.46 10.19
C GLY A 315 11.67 -1.03 9.79
N HIS A 316 11.23 -0.08 10.62
CA HIS A 316 11.53 1.34 10.44
C HIS A 316 12.87 1.69 11.09
N MET A 317 13.71 2.45 10.39
CA MET A 317 15.00 2.90 10.94
C MET A 317 14.81 3.91 12.07
N ASN A 318 13.77 4.73 11.98
CA ASN A 318 13.28 5.61 13.02
C ASN A 318 11.84 5.20 13.38
N PRO A 319 11.57 4.80 14.63
CA PRO A 319 10.25 4.34 15.03
C PRO A 319 9.16 5.38 14.77
N LEU A 320 8.01 4.94 14.24
CA LEU A 320 6.94 5.85 13.82
C LEU A 320 6.39 6.74 14.94
N LYS A 321 6.48 6.27 16.19
CA LYS A 321 5.99 6.98 17.38
C LYS A 321 7.04 7.89 18.03
N ALA A 322 8.29 7.90 17.53
CA ALA A 322 9.37 8.68 18.12
C ALA A 322 9.31 10.19 17.77
N GLY A 323 8.52 10.57 16.77
CA GLY A 323 8.31 11.98 16.43
C GLY A 323 7.32 12.19 15.29
N GLU A 324 7.12 13.46 14.93
CA GLU A 324 6.15 13.86 13.89
C GLU A 324 6.80 14.31 12.57
N SER A 325 8.11 14.55 12.56
CA SER A 325 8.84 14.96 11.36
C SER A 325 8.81 13.87 10.28
N ALA A 326 9.19 14.24 9.04
CA ALA A 326 9.14 13.35 7.89
C ALA A 326 9.98 12.07 8.06
N GLU A 327 11.07 12.13 8.85
CA GLU A 327 11.98 11.01 9.08
C GLU A 327 11.37 9.87 9.92
N PHE A 328 10.29 10.16 10.67
CA PHE A 328 9.53 9.17 11.45
C PHE A 328 8.31 8.66 10.70
N ARG A 329 8.06 9.09 9.46
CA ARG A 329 6.90 8.63 8.69
C ARG A 329 7.20 7.30 8.02
N HIS A 330 6.13 6.60 7.62
CA HIS A 330 6.26 5.37 6.85
C HIS A 330 6.52 5.72 5.38
N THR A 331 7.80 5.83 5.04
CA THR A 331 8.29 6.20 3.71
C THR A 331 9.41 5.25 3.30
N SER A 332 9.75 5.22 2.01
CA SER A 332 10.89 4.46 1.51
C SER A 332 12.21 4.84 2.19
N ALA A 333 12.36 6.11 2.60
CA ALA A 333 13.56 6.57 3.30
C ALA A 333 13.67 6.09 4.75
N ASN A 334 12.60 5.56 5.34
CA ASN A 334 12.54 5.13 6.74
C ASN A 334 12.17 3.64 6.87
N ILE A 335 12.50 2.82 5.89
CA ILE A 335 12.25 1.38 5.92
C ILE A 335 13.51 0.61 5.52
N SER A 336 13.74 -0.54 6.16
CA SER A 336 14.81 -1.44 5.76
C SER A 336 14.56 -2.88 6.18
N TRP A 337 15.27 -3.80 5.51
CA TRP A 337 15.51 -5.13 6.04
C TRP A 337 16.53 -5.07 7.18
N ILE A 338 16.21 -5.70 8.30
CA ILE A 338 16.97 -5.66 9.55
C ILE A 338 17.20 -7.09 10.00
N THR A 339 18.43 -7.43 10.40
CA THR A 339 18.72 -8.74 10.99
C THR A 339 17.95 -8.93 12.30
N GLU A 340 17.79 -10.18 12.73
CA GLU A 340 17.16 -10.50 14.01
C GLU A 340 17.83 -9.74 15.17
N ASP A 341 19.17 -9.77 15.22
CA ASP A 341 19.94 -9.07 16.24
C ASP A 341 19.86 -7.56 16.07
N GLY A 342 19.89 -7.05 14.84
CA GLY A 342 19.68 -5.63 14.58
C GLY A 342 18.34 -5.13 15.12
N ASN A 343 17.27 -5.91 14.94
CA ASN A 343 15.94 -5.56 15.44
C ASN A 343 15.87 -5.63 16.97
N ARG A 344 16.50 -6.65 17.60
CA ARG A 344 16.60 -6.75 19.07
C ARG A 344 17.38 -5.59 19.68
N ILE A 345 18.51 -5.22 19.06
CA ILE A 345 19.38 -4.12 19.51
C ILE A 345 18.66 -2.77 19.38
N GLN A 346 18.00 -2.51 18.25
CA GLN A 346 17.32 -1.24 18.01
C GLN A 346 16.15 -1.04 18.97
N GLY A 347 15.27 -2.05 19.12
CA GLY A 347 14.10 -1.96 19.97
C GLY A 347 13.21 -0.75 19.64
N HIS A 348 13.18 0.24 20.52
CA HIS A 348 12.39 1.47 20.38
C HIS A 348 13.23 2.72 20.04
N LEU A 349 14.53 2.55 19.83
CA LEU A 349 15.45 3.65 19.54
C LEU A 349 15.40 4.01 18.05
N THR A 350 15.67 5.27 17.77
CA THR A 350 16.06 5.71 16.42
C THR A 350 17.39 5.10 16.03
N LEU A 351 17.69 5.12 14.72
CA LEU A 351 18.96 4.62 14.23
C LEU A 351 20.15 5.42 14.78
N LYS A 352 19.97 6.74 14.98
CA LYS A 352 20.97 7.61 15.58
C LYS A 352 21.26 7.23 17.03
N GLU A 353 20.22 7.11 17.86
CA GLU A 353 20.35 6.72 19.27
C GLU A 353 20.96 5.32 19.40
N THR A 354 20.58 4.39 18.52
CA THR A 354 21.15 3.03 18.48
C THR A 354 22.66 3.08 18.23
N ARG A 355 23.11 3.87 17.26
CA ARG A 355 24.54 4.03 16.95
C ARG A 355 25.30 4.68 18.10
N GLU A 356 24.75 5.74 18.69
CA GLU A 356 25.34 6.40 19.86
C GLU A 356 25.48 5.44 21.04
N LEU A 357 24.47 4.60 21.28
CA LEU A 357 24.50 3.57 22.31
C LEU A 357 25.60 2.53 22.03
N LEU A 358 25.69 2.00 20.81
CA LEU A 358 26.71 1.02 20.43
C LEU A 358 28.12 1.58 20.56
N LEU A 359 28.37 2.83 20.12
CA LEU A 359 29.67 3.49 20.27
C LEU A 359 30.02 3.78 21.73
N ARG A 360 29.03 4.09 22.57
CA ARG A 360 29.24 4.22 24.01
C ARG A 360 29.61 2.88 24.64
N ILE A 361 28.90 1.81 24.28
CA ILE A 361 29.19 0.45 24.77
C ILE A 361 30.60 0.02 24.36
N SER A 362 31.00 0.19 23.10
CA SER A 362 32.36 -0.14 22.62
C SER A 362 33.44 0.55 23.44
N ARG A 363 33.33 1.87 23.62
CA ARG A 363 34.29 2.66 24.40
C ARG A 363 34.41 2.19 25.85
N ASN A 364 33.30 1.79 26.47
CA ASN A 364 33.33 1.26 27.83
C ASN A 364 34.09 -0.08 27.89
N TYR A 365 33.86 -0.99 26.94
CA TYR A 365 34.62 -2.25 26.86
C TYR A 365 36.09 -2.01 26.59
N GLU A 366 36.44 -1.11 25.66
CA GLU A 366 37.83 -0.75 25.36
C GLU A 366 38.56 -0.20 26.59
N ALA A 367 37.90 0.65 27.39
CA ALA A 367 38.47 1.19 28.62
C ALA A 367 38.75 0.09 29.67
N LEU A 368 37.78 -0.81 29.88
CA LEU A 368 37.89 -1.92 30.84
C LEU A 368 38.86 -3.02 30.38
N ILE A 369 39.07 -3.17 29.08
CA ILE A 369 40.12 -4.06 28.55
C ILE A 369 41.49 -3.42 28.79
N LYS A 370 41.61 -2.11 28.56
CA LYS A 370 42.87 -1.37 28.72
C LYS A 370 43.34 -1.31 30.17
N ASP A 371 42.42 -1.22 31.14
CA ASP A 371 42.76 -1.21 32.57
C ASP A 371 42.89 -2.63 33.19
N GLY A 372 42.61 -3.68 32.40
CA GLY A 372 42.73 -5.07 32.82
C GLY A 372 41.54 -5.62 33.61
N THR A 373 40.47 -4.86 33.77
CA THR A 373 39.24 -5.33 34.43
C THR A 373 38.56 -6.46 33.64
N ILE A 374 38.56 -6.36 32.32
CA ILE A 374 38.00 -7.38 31.41
C ILE A 374 39.12 -7.92 30.53
N LYS A 375 39.17 -9.26 30.35
CA LYS A 375 40.07 -9.87 29.37
C LYS A 375 39.46 -9.77 27.96
N PRO A 376 40.25 -9.41 26.93
CA PRO A 376 39.77 -9.50 25.55
C PRO A 376 39.39 -10.95 25.22
N LEU A 377 38.32 -11.11 24.44
CA LEU A 377 37.80 -12.40 23.98
C LEU A 377 38.72 -13.07 22.97
#